data_AF-A0A2H0WXU6-F1
#
_entry.id   AF-A0A2H0WXU6-F1
#
_cell.length_a   1.000
_cell.length_b   1.000
_cell.length_c   1.000
_cell.angle_alpha   90.00
_cell.angle_beta   90.00
_cell.angle_gamma   90.00
#
_symmetry.space_group_name_H-M   'P 1'
#
loop_
_entity.id
_entity.type
_entity.pdbx_description
1 polymer ?
#
loop_
_entity_poly.entity_id
_entity_poly.type
_entity_poly.pdbx_seq_one_letter_code
_entity_poly.pdbx_strand_id
1 'polypeptide(L)'
;EVKLLDMVSAYGVFATRGLKVSPVSILRIEDSQGNIIEENKKNQKRVLEAQVGDLVNDILSDNEARSPMFGLRSSLYFPDFQVAAKTGTTQGYKDAWTVGYTPSLAVGVWAGNNNNVPSNKKPGVVLAGPMWHSFMEKALEKYPSDPFIKPQPMETDVPVLKGEVDWENPHSILYHIENQPSLNPQYQNWEAGIQNWLQSK
;
A
#
# COMPACT_ATOMS: atom_id res chain seq x y z
N GLU A 1 -0.92 0.34 18.15
CA GLU A 1 -2.31 0.38 17.67
C GLU A 1 -2.54 1.69 16.93
N VAL A 2 -3.39 1.71 15.90
CA VAL A 2 -3.66 2.88 15.04
C VAL A 2 -5.14 2.92 14.68
N LYS A 3 -5.72 4.11 14.52
CA LYS A 3 -7.12 4.23 14.09
C LYS A 3 -7.22 3.98 12.58
N LEU A 4 -8.34 3.42 12.14
CA LEU A 4 -8.61 3.22 10.71
C LEU A 4 -8.52 4.55 9.93
N LEU A 5 -9.04 5.64 10.49
CA LEU A 5 -8.99 6.96 9.85
C LEU A 5 -7.55 7.46 9.66
N ASP A 6 -6.66 7.22 10.63
CA ASP A 6 -5.25 7.59 10.54
C ASP A 6 -4.55 6.80 9.42
N MET A 7 -4.85 5.50 9.33
CA MET A 7 -4.31 4.62 8.28
C MET A 7 -4.80 5.04 6.89
N VAL A 8 -6.10 5.31 6.73
CA VAL A 8 -6.66 5.77 5.45
C VAL A 8 -6.08 7.13 5.06
N SER A 9 -5.93 8.06 6.02
CA SER A 9 -5.28 9.35 5.77
C SER A 9 -3.83 9.20 5.31
N ALA A 10 -3.09 8.25 5.89
CA ALA A 10 -1.73 7.94 5.45
C ALA A 10 -1.70 7.37 4.02
N TYR A 11 -2.60 6.45 3.66
CA TYR A 11 -2.71 5.94 2.29
C TYR A 11 -3.14 7.05 1.30
N GLY A 12 -3.95 8.00 1.75
CA GLY A 12 -4.30 9.20 0.98
C GLY A 12 -3.09 10.04 0.55
N VAL A 13 -1.96 9.97 1.27
CA VAL A 13 -0.70 10.62 0.85
C VAL A 13 -0.17 10.01 -0.46
N PHE A 14 -0.30 8.69 -0.65
CA PHE A 14 0.14 8.05 -1.90
C PHE A 14 -0.80 8.39 -3.06
N ALA A 15 -2.11 8.36 -2.80
CA ALA A 15 -3.13 8.77 -3.75
C ALA A 15 -2.89 10.19 -4.31
N THR A 16 -2.46 11.12 -3.45
CA THR A 16 -2.18 12.51 -3.80
C THR A 16 -0.72 12.78 -4.16
N ARG A 17 0.08 11.73 -4.42
CA ARG A 17 1.49 11.85 -4.83
C ARG A 17 2.31 12.69 -3.83
N GLY A 18 2.08 12.44 -2.55
CA GLY A 18 2.85 12.97 -1.43
C GLY A 18 2.25 14.17 -0.68
N LEU A 19 1.01 14.57 -1.00
CA LEU A 19 0.33 15.67 -0.31
C LEU A 19 -0.55 15.15 0.82
N LYS A 20 -0.16 15.41 2.06
CA LYS A 20 -0.99 15.14 3.23
C LYS A 20 -2.10 16.18 3.35
N VAL A 21 -3.33 15.69 3.44
CA VAL A 21 -4.51 16.48 3.83
C VAL A 21 -5.07 15.85 5.09
N SER A 22 -5.20 16.64 6.15
CA SER A 22 -5.78 16.16 7.40
C SER A 22 -7.27 15.83 7.21
N PRO A 23 -7.78 14.70 7.74
CA PRO A 23 -9.19 14.37 7.66
C PRO A 23 -10.00 15.37 8.48
N VAL A 24 -11.10 15.86 7.91
CA VAL A 24 -11.99 16.86 8.52
C VAL A 24 -13.44 16.38 8.38
N SER A 25 -14.22 16.51 9.44
CA SER A 25 -15.65 16.14 9.44
C SER A 25 -16.57 17.34 9.23
N ILE A 26 -16.10 18.55 9.56
CA ILE A 26 -16.83 19.80 9.43
C ILE A 26 -16.15 20.63 8.35
N LEU A 27 -16.90 20.95 7.29
CA LEU A 27 -16.39 21.74 6.17
C LEU A 27 -16.61 23.24 6.39
N ARG A 28 -17.75 23.62 6.96
CA ARG A 28 -18.17 25.01 7.14
C ARG A 28 -19.23 25.12 8.24
N ILE A 29 -19.17 26.20 9.01
CA ILE A 29 -20.13 26.57 10.05
C ILE A 29 -20.69 27.96 9.69
N GLU A 30 -22.01 28.09 9.66
CA GLU A 30 -22.72 29.33 9.36
C GLU A 30 -23.69 29.70 10.48
N ASP A 31 -23.95 31.00 10.65
CA ASP A 31 -25.06 31.46 11.48
C ASP A 31 -26.41 31.41 10.74
N SER A 32 -27.50 31.76 11.41
CA SER A 32 -28.86 31.77 10.83
C SER A 32 -29.06 32.80 9.71
N GLN A 33 -28.12 33.73 9.54
CA GLN A 33 -28.13 34.76 8.49
C GLN A 33 -27.23 34.37 7.31
N GLY A 34 -26.55 33.23 7.37
CA GLY A 34 -25.63 32.74 6.34
C GLY A 34 -24.21 33.30 6.43
N ASN A 35 -23.85 33.98 7.54
CA ASN A 35 -22.49 34.45 7.73
C ASN A 35 -21.57 33.28 8.11
N ILE A 36 -20.42 33.20 7.46
CA ILE A 36 -19.42 32.15 7.72
C ILE A 36 -18.72 32.42 9.06
N ILE A 37 -18.89 31.50 10.01
CA ILE A 37 -18.19 31.52 11.30
C ILE A 37 -16.84 30.81 11.16
N GLU A 38 -16.83 29.65 10.50
CA GLU A 38 -15.64 28.84 10.28
C GLU A 38 -15.73 28.13 8.93
N GLU A 39 -14.61 28.02 8.21
CA GLU A 39 -14.51 27.29 6.95
C GLU A 39 -13.17 26.56 6.86
N ASN A 40 -13.22 25.29 6.49
CA ASN A 40 -12.02 24.48 6.34
C ASN A 40 -11.31 24.78 5.01
N LYS A 41 -10.11 25.38 5.10
CA LYS A 41 -9.33 25.78 3.91
C LYS A 41 -8.51 24.66 3.25
N LYS A 42 -8.75 23.37 3.57
CA LYS A 42 -8.03 22.19 3.02
C LYS A 42 -6.51 22.41 2.92
N ASN A 43 -5.88 22.76 4.04
CA ASN A 43 -4.43 22.98 4.09
C ASN A 43 -3.66 21.69 3.75
N GLN A 44 -3.05 21.67 2.56
CA GLN A 44 -2.26 20.54 2.09
C GLN A 44 -0.79 20.76 2.45
N LYS A 45 -0.10 19.69 2.87
CA LYS A 45 1.34 19.71 3.15
C LYS A 45 2.03 18.61 2.37
N ARG A 46 3.05 18.94 1.58
CA ARG A 46 3.93 17.94 0.99
C ARG A 46 4.75 17.26 2.09
N VAL A 47 4.60 15.94 2.21
CA VAL A 47 5.33 15.09 3.17
C VAL A 47 6.14 14.00 2.48
N LEU A 48 5.92 13.80 1.18
CA LEU A 48 6.63 12.87 0.34
C LEU A 48 6.86 13.50 -1.05
N GLU A 49 7.99 13.16 -1.67
CA GLU A 49 8.21 13.49 -3.07
C GLU A 49 7.20 12.77 -3.97
N ALA A 50 6.79 13.42 -5.06
CA ALA A 50 5.78 12.86 -5.95
C ALA A 50 6.24 11.54 -6.57
N GLN A 51 7.51 11.46 -6.98
CA GLN A 51 8.12 10.26 -7.55
C GLN A 51 8.03 9.06 -6.60
N VAL A 52 8.19 9.24 -5.29
CA VAL A 52 8.08 8.14 -4.34
C VAL A 52 6.62 7.68 -4.22
N GLY A 53 5.66 8.61 -4.26
CA GLY A 53 4.24 8.27 -4.36
C GLY A 53 3.92 7.48 -5.63
N ASP A 54 4.45 7.94 -6.78
CA ASP A 54 4.25 7.30 -8.08
C ASP A 54 4.84 5.87 -8.11
N LEU A 55 6.00 5.64 -7.49
CA LEU A 55 6.58 4.30 -7.32
C LEU A 55 5.70 3.38 -6.47
N VAL A 56 5.18 3.87 -5.33
CA VAL A 56 4.27 3.09 -4.47
C VAL A 56 2.98 2.77 -5.20
N ASN A 57 2.46 3.71 -6.00
CA ASN A 57 1.25 3.53 -6.79
C ASN A 57 1.44 2.44 -7.85
N ASP A 58 2.57 2.45 -8.57
CA ASP A 58 2.93 1.45 -9.58
C ASP A 58 2.96 0.04 -8.95
N ILE A 59 3.67 -0.12 -7.82
CA ILE A 59 3.78 -1.40 -7.10
C ILE A 59 2.42 -1.89 -6.59
N LEU A 60 1.65 -1.03 -5.93
CA LEU A 60 0.41 -1.44 -5.26
C LEU A 60 -0.77 -1.64 -6.22
N SER A 61 -0.68 -1.10 -7.44
CA SER A 61 -1.72 -1.25 -8.47
C SER A 61 -1.44 -2.35 -9.49
N ASP A 62 -0.25 -2.95 -9.47
CA ASP A 62 0.10 -4.06 -10.36
C ASP A 62 -0.69 -5.33 -10.01
N ASN A 63 -1.60 -5.71 -10.91
CA ASN A 63 -2.42 -6.90 -10.75
C ASN A 63 -1.67 -8.20 -11.03
N GLU A 64 -0.73 -8.19 -11.96
CA GLU A 64 0.07 -9.36 -12.31
C GLU A 64 0.97 -9.73 -11.13
N ALA A 65 1.64 -8.74 -10.54
CA ALA A 65 2.53 -8.94 -9.39
C ALA A 65 1.82 -9.54 -8.16
N ARG A 66 0.55 -9.20 -7.93
CA ARG A 66 -0.24 -9.72 -6.80
C ARG A 66 -1.01 -11.00 -7.12
N SER A 67 -1.13 -11.38 -8.39
CA SER A 67 -1.91 -12.53 -8.85
C SER A 67 -1.44 -13.89 -8.31
N PRO A 68 -0.14 -14.17 -8.07
CA PRO A 68 0.28 -15.47 -7.55
C PRO A 68 -0.28 -15.77 -6.15
N MET A 69 -0.58 -14.72 -5.38
CA MET A 69 -1.13 -14.85 -4.03
C MET A 69 -2.67 -14.78 -4.01
N PHE A 70 -3.26 -13.90 -4.81
CA PHE A 70 -4.69 -13.58 -4.70
C PHE A 70 -5.54 -14.05 -5.88
N GLY A 71 -4.91 -14.42 -6.99
CA GLY A 71 -5.55 -14.66 -8.28
C GLY A 71 -5.81 -13.37 -9.06
N LEU A 72 -5.88 -13.49 -10.40
CA LEU A 72 -6.06 -12.36 -11.32
C LEU A 72 -7.37 -11.59 -11.13
N ARG A 73 -8.42 -12.25 -10.62
CA ARG A 73 -9.76 -11.70 -10.39
C ARG A 73 -10.14 -11.72 -8.91
N SER A 74 -9.19 -11.34 -8.06
CA SER A 74 -9.42 -11.19 -6.62
C SER A 74 -10.31 -9.99 -6.30
N SER A 75 -10.68 -9.83 -5.03
CA SER A 75 -11.37 -8.64 -4.49
C SER A 75 -10.56 -7.34 -4.56
N LEU A 76 -9.36 -7.37 -5.14
CA LEU A 76 -8.53 -6.20 -5.36
C LEU A 76 -8.54 -5.72 -6.82
N TYR A 77 -9.12 -6.51 -7.72
CA TYR A 77 -9.10 -6.27 -9.17
C TYR A 77 -10.34 -5.55 -9.66
N PHE A 78 -10.13 -4.51 -10.48
CA PHE A 78 -11.17 -3.75 -11.15
C PHE A 78 -10.84 -3.70 -12.64
N PRO A 79 -11.78 -4.01 -13.54
CA PRO A 79 -11.50 -4.07 -14.98
C PRO A 79 -11.26 -2.68 -15.58
N ASP A 80 -12.00 -1.67 -15.12
CA ASP A 80 -12.03 -0.33 -15.75
C ASP A 80 -11.19 0.70 -14.99
N PHE A 81 -10.67 0.35 -13.82
CA PHE A 81 -9.94 1.27 -12.94
C PHE A 81 -8.63 0.67 -12.46
N GLN A 82 -7.57 1.48 -12.51
CA GLN A 82 -6.32 1.14 -11.84
C GLN A 82 -6.44 1.48 -10.35
N VAL A 83 -6.45 0.46 -9.50
CA VAL A 83 -6.64 0.62 -8.05
C VAL A 83 -5.43 0.06 -7.30
N ALA A 84 -4.81 0.92 -6.49
CA ALA A 84 -3.75 0.53 -5.59
C ALA A 84 -4.36 -0.06 -4.31
N ALA A 85 -3.90 -1.23 -3.86
CA ALA A 85 -4.47 -1.86 -2.68
C ALA A 85 -3.44 -2.67 -1.88
N LYS A 86 -3.63 -2.70 -0.57
CA LYS A 86 -2.86 -3.54 0.34
C LYS A 86 -3.76 -4.20 1.38
N THR A 87 -3.53 -5.50 1.57
CA THR A 87 -4.17 -6.31 2.60
C THR A 87 -3.29 -6.38 3.85
N GLY A 88 -3.93 -6.50 5.01
CA GLY A 88 -3.28 -6.71 6.31
C GLY A 88 -3.96 -7.83 7.09
N THR A 89 -3.18 -8.71 7.71
CA THR A 89 -3.67 -9.76 8.61
C THR A 89 -2.77 -9.79 9.83
N THR A 90 -3.31 -9.58 11.03
CA THR A 90 -2.51 -9.66 12.25
C THR A 90 -2.25 -11.10 12.67
N GLN A 91 -1.21 -11.30 13.47
CA GLN A 91 -0.89 -12.63 13.99
C GLN A 91 -2.05 -13.20 14.81
N GLY A 92 -2.31 -14.49 14.62
CA GLY A 92 -3.47 -15.16 15.22
C GLY A 92 -4.81 -14.77 14.61
N TYR A 93 -4.84 -14.06 13.47
CA TYR A 93 -6.05 -13.72 12.71
C TYR A 93 -7.08 -12.91 13.51
N LYS A 94 -6.60 -11.96 14.32
CA LYS A 94 -7.47 -11.09 15.12
C LYS A 94 -8.06 -9.96 14.28
N ASP A 95 -7.28 -9.46 13.33
CA ASP A 95 -7.62 -8.32 12.50
C ASP A 95 -7.38 -8.63 11.03
N ALA A 96 -8.36 -8.26 10.22
CA ALA A 96 -8.32 -8.27 8.78
C ALA A 96 -8.49 -6.83 8.27
N TRP A 97 -7.53 -6.38 7.47
CA TRP A 97 -7.52 -5.06 6.87
C TRP A 97 -7.47 -5.17 5.35
N THR A 98 -8.15 -4.26 4.68
CA THR A 98 -7.89 -3.93 3.27
C THR A 98 -7.97 -2.42 3.13
N VAL A 99 -6.88 -1.81 2.69
CA VAL A 99 -6.80 -0.37 2.42
C VAL A 99 -6.36 -0.20 0.98
N GLY A 100 -7.08 0.62 0.23
CA GLY A 100 -6.77 0.88 -1.15
C GLY A 100 -7.36 2.20 -1.61
N TYR A 101 -6.93 2.64 -2.78
CA TYR A 101 -7.17 3.99 -3.26
C TYR A 101 -6.98 4.10 -4.76
N THR A 102 -7.53 5.19 -5.29
CA THR A 102 -7.27 5.77 -6.60
C THR A 102 -6.82 7.23 -6.38
N PRO A 103 -6.38 7.96 -7.41
CA PRO A 103 -6.14 9.40 -7.29
C PRO A 103 -7.33 10.21 -6.74
N SER A 104 -8.56 9.74 -6.92
CA SER A 104 -9.77 10.44 -6.47
C SER A 104 -10.21 10.15 -5.04
N LEU A 105 -9.89 8.96 -4.48
CA LEU A 105 -10.38 8.54 -3.16
C LEU A 105 -9.50 7.47 -2.50
N ALA A 106 -9.48 7.45 -1.17
CA ALA A 106 -8.84 6.42 -0.35
C ALA A 106 -9.85 5.79 0.62
N VAL A 107 -9.85 4.46 0.70
CA VAL A 107 -10.83 3.68 1.48
C VAL A 107 -10.10 2.58 2.24
N GLY A 108 -10.46 2.42 3.50
CA GLY A 108 -10.01 1.30 4.32
C GLY A 108 -11.18 0.59 4.97
N VAL A 109 -11.10 -0.74 5.01
CA VAL A 109 -12.01 -1.62 5.74
C VAL A 109 -11.19 -2.43 6.73
N TRP A 110 -11.68 -2.44 7.98
CA TRP A 110 -11.20 -3.33 9.03
C TRP A 110 -12.34 -4.26 9.44
N ALA A 111 -11.99 -5.52 9.69
CA ALA A 111 -12.86 -6.52 10.28
C ALA A 111 -12.10 -7.24 11.41
N GLY A 112 -12.73 -7.31 12.57
CA GLY A 112 -12.19 -7.96 13.77
C GLY A 112 -13.23 -8.00 14.88
N ASN A 113 -12.93 -8.73 15.94
CA ASN A 113 -13.78 -8.75 17.13
C ASN A 113 -13.28 -7.73 18.16
N ASN A 114 -14.19 -6.95 18.76
CA ASN A 114 -13.85 -5.94 19.78
C ASN A 114 -13.21 -6.53 21.05
N ASN A 115 -13.29 -7.85 21.25
CA ASN A 115 -12.69 -8.57 22.37
C ASN A 115 -11.36 -9.26 22.01
N ASN A 116 -10.75 -8.96 20.85
CA ASN A 116 -9.47 -9.51 20.39
C ASN A 116 -9.42 -11.03 20.19
N VAL A 117 -10.57 -11.71 20.16
CA VAL A 117 -10.67 -13.13 19.81
C VAL A 117 -10.52 -13.29 18.28
N PRO A 118 -9.80 -14.32 17.78
CA PRO A 118 -9.61 -14.54 16.34
C PRO A 118 -10.91 -14.55 15.53
N SER A 119 -10.92 -13.86 14.39
CA SER A 119 -12.05 -13.80 13.47
C SER A 119 -11.95 -14.93 12.44
N ASN A 120 -12.53 -16.09 12.77
CA ASN A 120 -12.64 -17.27 11.88
C ASN A 120 -11.32 -17.76 11.22
N LYS A 121 -10.16 -17.30 11.70
CA LYS A 121 -8.83 -17.60 11.17
C LYS A 121 -8.66 -17.32 9.67
N LYS A 122 -9.28 -16.25 9.16
CA LYS A 122 -9.22 -15.88 7.73
C LYS A 122 -8.35 -14.64 7.48
N PRO A 123 -7.64 -14.57 6.34
CA PRO A 123 -6.80 -13.42 6.01
C PRO A 123 -7.61 -12.19 5.56
N GLY A 124 -6.95 -11.03 5.57
CA GLY A 124 -7.53 -9.74 5.21
C GLY A 124 -8.26 -9.71 3.86
N VAL A 125 -7.67 -10.34 2.84
CA VAL A 125 -8.26 -10.42 1.49
C VAL A 125 -9.61 -11.16 1.45
N VAL A 126 -9.86 -12.04 2.41
CA VAL A 126 -11.09 -12.85 2.49
C VAL A 126 -12.16 -12.19 3.36
N LEU A 127 -11.77 -11.52 4.45
CA LEU A 127 -12.72 -10.88 5.36
C LEU A 127 -13.02 -9.42 4.98
N ALA A 128 -11.99 -8.56 4.94
CA ALA A 128 -12.15 -7.14 4.64
C ALA A 128 -12.25 -6.87 3.13
N GLY A 129 -11.53 -7.65 2.32
CA GLY A 129 -11.43 -7.48 0.87
C GLY A 129 -12.78 -7.39 0.15
N PRO A 130 -13.72 -8.33 0.33
CA PRO A 130 -14.99 -8.30 -0.41
C PRO A 130 -15.89 -7.10 -0.06
N MET A 131 -15.88 -6.67 1.22
CA MET A 131 -16.61 -5.47 1.66
C MET A 131 -15.98 -4.20 1.06
N TRP A 132 -14.65 -4.14 1.07
CA TRP A 132 -13.90 -3.04 0.44
C TRP A 132 -14.15 -2.99 -1.07
N HIS A 133 -14.11 -4.13 -1.76
CA HIS A 133 -14.39 -4.24 -3.20
C HIS A 133 -15.76 -3.71 -3.57
N SER A 134 -16.80 -4.21 -2.88
CA SER A 134 -18.19 -3.84 -3.12
C SER A 134 -18.45 -2.33 -2.91
N PHE A 135 -17.74 -1.72 -1.96
CA PHE A 135 -17.79 -0.27 -1.75
C PHE A 135 -17.10 0.47 -2.88
N MET A 136 -15.88 0.06 -3.24
CA MET A 136 -15.08 0.68 -4.30
C MET A 136 -15.77 0.64 -5.66
N GLU A 137 -16.41 -0.48 -6.04
CA GLU A 137 -17.16 -0.58 -7.30
C GLU A 137 -18.18 0.55 -7.43
N LYS A 138 -19.01 0.74 -6.40
CA LYS A 138 -20.02 1.81 -6.36
C LYS A 138 -19.42 3.19 -6.22
N ALA A 139 -18.33 3.33 -5.46
CA ALA A 139 -17.68 4.62 -5.24
C ALA A 139 -17.05 5.14 -6.54
N LEU A 140 -16.43 4.26 -7.34
CA LEU A 140 -15.77 4.64 -8.59
C LEU A 140 -16.73 5.00 -9.72
N GLU A 141 -17.97 4.51 -9.69
CA GLU A 141 -19.04 5.03 -10.56
C GLU A 141 -19.33 6.51 -10.27
N LYS A 142 -19.28 6.92 -9.00
CA LYS A 142 -19.58 8.30 -8.56
C LYS A 142 -18.36 9.22 -8.60
N TYR A 143 -17.19 8.67 -8.32
CA TYR A 143 -15.91 9.38 -8.23
C TYR A 143 -14.90 8.72 -9.18
N PRO A 144 -15.13 8.81 -10.50
CA PRO A 144 -14.21 8.23 -11.48
C PRO A 144 -12.82 8.82 -11.28
N SER A 145 -11.81 8.04 -11.62
CA SER A 145 -10.42 8.42 -11.44
C SER A 145 -9.61 8.12 -12.68
N ASP A 146 -8.70 9.03 -13.00
CA ASP A 146 -7.65 8.75 -13.97
C ASP A 146 -6.70 7.67 -13.44
N PRO A 147 -6.00 6.94 -14.34
CA PRO A 147 -4.91 6.06 -13.97
C PRO A 147 -3.79 6.78 -13.20
N PHE A 148 -2.97 6.01 -12.49
CA PHE A 148 -1.82 6.58 -11.80
C PHE A 148 -0.78 7.09 -12.79
N ILE A 149 -0.07 8.16 -12.43
CA ILE A 149 1.09 8.62 -13.18
C ILE A 149 2.20 7.58 -13.00
N LYS A 150 2.77 7.11 -14.11
CA LYS A 150 3.89 6.17 -14.06
C LYS A 150 5.14 6.86 -13.48
N PRO A 151 5.88 6.17 -12.60
CA PRO A 151 7.12 6.69 -12.06
C PRO A 151 8.15 6.86 -13.17
N GLN A 152 9.03 7.85 -13.02
CA GLN A 152 10.25 7.91 -13.83
C GLN A 152 11.14 6.69 -13.54
N PRO A 153 11.89 6.17 -14.52
CA PRO A 153 12.89 5.13 -14.28
C PRO A 153 13.87 5.55 -13.18
N MET A 154 14.21 4.63 -12.29
CA MET A 154 15.28 4.85 -11.32
C MET A 154 16.60 4.43 -11.96
N GLU A 155 17.50 5.40 -12.14
CA GLU A 155 18.88 5.11 -12.51
C GLU A 155 19.64 4.66 -11.26
N THR A 156 20.28 3.51 -11.34
CA THR A 156 21.12 2.97 -10.28
C THR A 156 22.27 2.20 -10.91
N ASP A 157 23.43 2.17 -10.28
CA ASP A 157 24.54 1.29 -10.71
C ASP A 157 24.54 -0.03 -9.95
N VAL A 158 23.55 -0.25 -9.07
CA VAL A 158 23.40 -1.45 -8.27
C VAL A 158 22.68 -2.53 -9.11
N PRO A 159 23.39 -3.58 -9.58
CA PRO A 159 22.82 -4.55 -10.53
C PRO A 159 21.55 -5.23 -10.00
N VAL A 160 21.52 -5.57 -8.71
CA VAL A 160 20.35 -6.26 -8.14
C VAL A 160 19.07 -5.42 -8.12
N LEU A 161 19.20 -4.09 -8.05
CA LEU A 161 18.05 -3.18 -8.15
C LEU A 161 17.55 -3.05 -9.59
N LYS A 162 18.36 -3.46 -10.59
CA LYS A 162 17.95 -3.64 -11.99
C LYS A 162 17.38 -5.03 -12.27
N GLY A 163 17.37 -5.93 -11.28
CA GLY A 163 17.06 -7.34 -11.50
C GLY A 163 18.20 -8.13 -12.15
N GLU A 164 19.39 -7.55 -12.24
CA GLU A 164 20.61 -8.24 -12.70
C GLU A 164 21.19 -9.01 -11.51
N VAL A 165 21.25 -10.34 -11.64
CA VAL A 165 21.82 -11.22 -10.61
C VAL A 165 23.16 -11.73 -11.09
N ASP A 166 24.22 -11.47 -10.31
CA ASP A 166 25.48 -12.18 -10.46
C ASP A 166 25.33 -13.58 -9.85
N TRP A 167 25.17 -14.57 -10.72
CA TRP A 167 24.99 -15.97 -10.32
C TRP A 167 26.28 -16.60 -9.78
N GLU A 168 27.45 -16.02 -10.08
CA GLU A 168 28.74 -16.48 -9.56
C GLU A 168 29.02 -15.89 -8.17
N ASN A 169 28.57 -14.65 -7.93
CA ASN A 169 28.64 -13.98 -6.63
C ASN A 169 27.24 -13.61 -6.12
N PRO A 170 26.49 -14.57 -5.54
CA PRO A 170 25.11 -14.35 -5.10
C PRO A 170 24.99 -13.33 -3.95
N HIS A 171 26.11 -13.02 -3.29
CA HIS A 171 26.21 -12.01 -2.22
C HIS A 171 26.49 -10.61 -2.73
N SER A 172 26.57 -10.41 -4.04
CA SER A 172 26.71 -9.09 -4.68
C SER A 172 25.65 -8.10 -4.19
N ILE A 173 24.43 -8.55 -3.91
CA ILE A 173 23.39 -7.70 -3.30
C ILE A 173 23.81 -7.11 -1.96
N LEU A 174 24.46 -7.90 -1.12
CA LEU A 174 24.84 -7.45 0.21
C LEU A 174 26.08 -6.58 0.19
N TYR A 175 26.97 -6.76 -0.78
CA TYR A 175 28.07 -5.83 -1.00
C TYR A 175 27.56 -4.38 -1.17
N HIS A 176 26.40 -4.20 -1.80
CA HIS A 176 25.78 -2.88 -1.98
C HIS A 176 25.02 -2.36 -0.75
N ILE A 177 24.66 -3.22 0.20
CA ILE A 177 23.96 -2.85 1.45
C ILE A 177 24.97 -2.67 2.60
N GLU A 178 25.99 -3.52 2.63
CA GLU A 178 27.03 -3.61 3.65
C GLU A 178 28.37 -3.99 2.97
N ASN A 179 29.37 -3.10 3.09
CA ASN A 179 30.69 -3.31 2.49
C ASN A 179 31.38 -4.64 2.86
N GLN A 180 30.96 -5.32 3.94
CA GLN A 180 31.43 -6.65 4.36
C GLN A 180 30.30 -7.52 4.94
N PRO A 181 29.55 -8.23 4.08
CA PRO A 181 28.38 -9.00 4.49
C PRO A 181 28.70 -10.12 5.49
N SER A 182 29.89 -10.72 5.37
CA SER A 182 30.37 -11.79 6.25
C SER A 182 30.57 -11.37 7.72
N LEU A 183 30.62 -10.06 7.99
CA LEU A 183 30.69 -9.52 9.35
C LEU A 183 29.31 -9.28 9.97
N ASN A 184 28.22 -9.40 9.19
CA ASN A 184 26.88 -9.25 9.71
C ASN A 184 26.56 -10.43 10.66
N PRO A 185 26.14 -10.18 11.92
CA PRO A 185 25.75 -11.24 12.84
C PRO A 185 24.64 -12.16 12.31
N GLN A 186 23.86 -11.70 11.33
CA GLN A 186 22.81 -12.47 10.68
C GLN A 186 23.29 -13.27 9.46
N TYR A 187 24.54 -13.10 8.99
CA TYR A 187 25.08 -13.71 7.76
C TYR A 187 24.67 -15.17 7.57
N GLN A 188 24.92 -15.99 8.58
CA GLN A 188 24.61 -17.43 8.53
C GLN A 188 23.12 -17.75 8.40
N ASN A 189 22.23 -16.87 8.85
CA ASN A 189 20.78 -17.10 8.80
C ASN A 189 20.22 -16.94 7.38
N TRP A 190 20.86 -16.12 6.54
CA TRP A 190 20.41 -15.89 5.17
C TRP A 190 21.29 -16.59 4.13
N GLU A 191 22.59 -16.84 4.40
CA GLU A 191 23.48 -17.62 3.53
C GLU A 191 22.86 -18.94 3.09
N ALA A 192 22.38 -19.74 4.05
CA ALA A 192 21.81 -21.05 3.77
C ALA A 192 20.58 -20.96 2.86
N GLY A 193 19.74 -19.93 3.04
CA GLY A 193 18.57 -19.69 2.20
C GLY A 193 18.96 -19.32 0.75
N ILE A 194 19.97 -18.46 0.60
CA ILE A 194 20.50 -18.06 -0.71
C ILE A 194 21.10 -19.27 -1.44
N GLN A 195 21.95 -20.05 -0.77
CA GLN A 195 22.56 -21.25 -1.38
C GLN A 195 21.52 -22.29 -1.81
N ASN A 196 20.50 -22.52 -0.98
CA ASN A 196 19.40 -23.43 -1.33
C ASN A 196 18.61 -22.93 -2.54
N TRP A 197 18.37 -21.62 -2.63
CA TRP A 197 17.69 -21.03 -3.79
C TRP A 197 18.53 -21.15 -5.07
N LEU A 198 19.83 -20.91 -5.02
CA LEU A 198 20.73 -21.06 -6.16
C LEU A 198 20.77 -22.49 -6.70
N GLN A 199 20.77 -23.48 -5.80
CA GLN A 199 20.73 -24.90 -6.18
C GLN A 199 19.37 -25.34 -6.75
N SER A 200 18.31 -24.55 -6.54
CA SER A 200 16.96 -24.84 -7.02
C SER A 200 16.67 -24.30 -8.43
N LYS A 201 17.62 -23.57 -9.01
CA LYS A 201 17.58 -22.98 -10.36
C LYS A 201 18.28 -23.87 -11.36
#